data_AF-A0A836TQ46-F1
#
_entry.id   AF-A0A836TQ46-F1
#
_cell.length_a   1.000
_cell.length_b   1.000
_cell.length_c   1.000
_cell.angle_alpha   90.00
_cell.angle_beta   90.00
_cell.angle_gamma   90.00
#
_symmetry.space_group_name_H-M   'P 1'
#
loop_
_entity.id
_entity.type
_entity.pdbx_description
1 polymer ?
#
loop_
_entity_poly.entity_id
_entity_poly.type
_entity_poly.pdbx_seq_one_letter_code
_entity_poly.pdbx_strand_id
1 'polypeptide(L)'
;MFKVTFRDYTNGKMTYDLHGQSFSAAKVAVAVDIVYSAAVEYLAAFANVEEKMKEATGGGIDISVDGGQTISVATQGKTTEQIEQAIASKLSSGQISTSVLYDHTTDGDARNSKPYDGSSVHFLNLPAKSITIQVNDPSLGALMKFKFPDEDAPFSLVKPIQFSLLAGAVIALLWFFFGFKPKEEED
;
A
#
# COMPACT_ATOMS: atom_id res chain seq x y z
N MET A 1 -6.43 -1.74 -13.03
CA MET A 1 -6.49 -1.71 -11.55
C MET A 1 -7.05 -0.37 -11.17
N PHE A 2 -8.05 -0.32 -10.30
CA PHE A 2 -8.64 0.94 -9.86
C PHE A 2 -7.97 1.42 -8.57
N LYS A 3 -7.65 2.71 -8.49
CA LYS A 3 -6.92 3.33 -7.38
C LYS A 3 -7.73 4.50 -6.86
N VAL A 4 -7.89 4.60 -5.55
CA VAL A 4 -8.61 5.71 -4.90
C VAL A 4 -7.83 6.20 -3.71
N THR A 5 -7.61 7.51 -3.64
CA THR A 5 -7.03 8.15 -2.46
C THR A 5 -8.08 9.06 -1.85
N PHE A 6 -8.33 8.89 -0.55
CA PHE A 6 -9.11 9.80 0.26
C PHE A 6 -8.18 10.56 1.20
N ARG A 7 -8.59 11.77 1.56
CA ARG A 7 -7.78 12.74 2.27
C ARG A 7 -8.56 13.31 3.44
N ASP A 8 -7.93 13.36 4.60
CA ASP A 8 -8.46 14.04 5.79
C ASP A 8 -7.37 14.88 6.47
N TYR A 9 -7.56 16.19 6.48
CA TYR A 9 -6.76 17.17 7.24
C TYR A 9 -7.63 18.00 8.18
N THR A 10 -8.85 17.54 8.43
CA THR A 10 -9.82 18.23 9.29
C THR A 10 -9.78 17.75 10.73
N ASN A 11 -8.82 16.85 11.04
CA ASN A 11 -8.82 16.08 12.29
C ASN A 11 -10.14 15.30 12.44
N GLY A 12 -10.64 14.80 11.31
CA GLY A 12 -11.88 14.08 11.22
C GLY A 12 -11.75 12.64 11.70
N LYS A 13 -12.91 12.02 11.90
CA LYS A 13 -13.05 10.57 12.06
C LYS A 13 -13.61 10.03 10.75
N MET A 14 -12.78 9.31 10.01
CA MET A 14 -13.14 8.75 8.71
C MET A 14 -13.25 7.23 8.80
N THR A 15 -14.40 6.70 8.39
CA THR A 15 -14.67 5.27 8.33
C THR A 15 -14.89 4.85 6.88
N TYR A 16 -14.19 3.80 6.46
CA TYR A 16 -14.32 3.20 5.13
C TYR A 16 -14.83 1.77 5.30
N ASP A 17 -15.89 1.42 4.60
CA ASP A 17 -16.56 0.10 4.65
C ASP A 17 -16.72 -0.44 3.22
N LEU A 18 -16.33 -1.69 2.99
CA LEU A 18 -16.51 -2.39 1.71
C LEU A 18 -17.85 -3.11 1.57
N HIS A 19 -18.80 -2.86 2.48
CA HIS A 19 -20.19 -3.30 2.47
C HIS A 19 -20.40 -4.71 1.87
N GLY A 20 -20.23 -5.73 2.70
CA GLY A 20 -20.57 -7.12 2.35
C GLY A 20 -19.37 -8.05 2.15
N GLN A 21 -18.16 -7.51 1.99
CA GLN A 21 -16.91 -8.30 1.94
C GLN A 21 -15.82 -7.66 2.81
N SER A 22 -14.83 -8.46 3.22
CA SER A 22 -13.61 -7.91 3.82
C SER A 22 -12.67 -7.37 2.74
N PHE A 23 -11.79 -6.44 3.10
CA PHE A 23 -10.72 -5.94 2.22
C PHE A 23 -9.89 -7.09 1.63
N SER A 24 -9.54 -8.10 2.45
CA SER A 24 -8.85 -9.31 1.98
C SER A 24 -9.64 -10.12 0.96
N ALA A 25 -10.95 -10.34 1.19
CA ALA A 25 -11.80 -11.12 0.30
C ALA A 25 -11.99 -10.43 -1.06
N ALA A 26 -12.14 -9.10 -1.03
CA ALA A 26 -12.21 -8.25 -2.22
C ALA A 26 -10.82 -7.98 -2.85
N LYS A 27 -9.73 -8.54 -2.29
CA LYS A 27 -8.33 -8.32 -2.70
C LYS A 27 -7.95 -6.84 -2.78
N VAL A 28 -8.56 -6.02 -1.93
CA VAL A 28 -8.29 -4.59 -1.83
C VAL A 28 -7.12 -4.39 -0.88
N ALA A 29 -6.05 -3.80 -1.39
CA ALA A 29 -4.95 -3.36 -0.55
C ALA A 29 -5.22 -1.93 -0.04
N VAL A 30 -4.99 -1.72 1.25
CA VAL A 30 -5.18 -0.43 1.91
C VAL A 30 -3.84 0.10 2.39
N ALA A 31 -3.62 1.41 2.31
CA ALA A 31 -2.49 2.07 2.94
C ALA A 31 -2.91 3.37 3.64
N VAL A 32 -2.19 3.71 4.70
CA VAL A 32 -2.34 4.94 5.48
C VAL A 32 -1.01 5.68 5.43
N ASP A 33 -1.04 6.92 4.95
CA ASP A 33 0.09 7.85 5.06
C ASP A 33 -0.29 9.00 5.99
N ILE A 34 0.58 9.31 6.95
CA ILE A 34 0.47 10.46 7.84
C ILE A 34 1.24 11.63 7.22
N VAL A 35 0.62 12.80 7.27
CA VAL A 35 1.07 14.00 6.57
C VAL A 35 0.95 15.20 7.49
N TYR A 36 1.83 16.19 7.35
CA TYR A 36 1.65 17.46 8.05
C TYR A 36 0.50 18.24 7.43
N SER A 37 -0.38 18.79 8.27
CA SER A 37 -1.49 19.65 7.84
C SER A 37 -1.03 20.92 7.13
N ALA A 38 0.18 21.38 7.41
CA ALA A 38 0.81 22.49 6.70
C ALA A 38 1.34 22.12 5.31
N ALA A 39 1.54 20.83 5.01
CA ALA A 39 2.05 20.35 3.71
C ALA A 39 0.97 20.27 2.61
N VAL A 40 -0.17 20.88 2.87
CA VAL A 40 -1.26 21.04 1.92
C VAL A 40 -0.90 22.14 0.93
N GLU A 41 -1.04 21.88 -0.37
CA GLU A 41 -0.72 22.80 -1.48
C GLU A 41 -1.21 24.25 -1.28
N TYR A 42 -2.41 24.44 -0.70
CA TYR A 42 -2.90 25.78 -0.38
C TYR A 42 -2.03 26.52 0.62
N LEU A 43 -1.45 25.85 1.62
CA LEU A 43 -0.53 26.45 2.60
C LEU A 43 0.91 26.51 2.08
N ALA A 44 1.28 25.62 1.15
CA ALA A 44 2.60 25.64 0.51
C ALA A 44 2.86 26.90 -0.31
N ALA A 45 1.81 27.49 -0.89
CA ALA A 45 1.90 28.77 -1.58
C ALA A 45 2.16 29.98 -0.66
N PHE A 46 1.93 29.84 0.66
CA PHE A 46 2.08 30.94 1.64
C PHE A 46 3.17 30.70 2.69
N ALA A 47 3.81 29.54 2.70
CA ALA A 47 4.86 29.20 3.65
C ALA A 47 5.85 28.18 3.08
N ASN A 48 7.13 28.31 3.43
CA ASN A 48 8.11 27.23 3.28
C ASN A 48 7.67 26.04 4.16
N VAL A 49 6.93 25.12 3.56
CA VAL A 49 6.41 23.90 4.22
C VAL A 49 7.55 23.10 4.85
N GLU A 50 8.67 22.99 4.11
CA GLU A 50 9.86 22.24 4.51
C GLU A 50 10.56 22.82 5.75
N GLU A 51 10.35 24.10 6.06
CA GLU A 51 10.96 24.77 7.20
C GLU A 51 10.08 24.75 8.45
N LYS A 52 8.75 24.51 8.34
CA LYS A 52 7.83 24.83 9.44
C LYS A 52 7.39 23.68 10.32
N MET A 53 7.33 22.44 9.85
CA MET A 53 6.93 21.30 10.70
C MET A 53 7.76 20.07 10.39
N LYS A 54 8.66 19.75 11.32
CA LYS A 54 9.48 18.52 11.27
C LYS A 54 8.99 17.45 12.24
N GLU A 55 8.13 17.83 13.17
CA GLU A 55 7.56 16.98 14.20
C GLU A 55 6.12 17.42 14.50
N ALA A 56 5.31 16.48 14.97
CA ALA A 56 3.93 16.74 15.33
C ALA A 56 3.81 17.48 16.68
N THR A 57 2.81 18.34 16.78
CA THR A 57 2.64 19.26 17.92
C THR A 57 2.07 18.61 19.17
N GLY A 58 1.44 17.44 19.05
CA GLY A 58 0.83 16.73 20.18
C GLY A 58 -0.64 16.39 19.95
N GLY A 59 -1.05 15.22 20.47
CA GLY A 59 -2.37 14.65 20.26
C GLY A 59 -2.27 13.13 20.14
N GLY A 60 -2.99 12.56 19.17
CA GLY A 60 -2.92 11.14 18.89
C GLY A 60 -3.51 10.77 17.54
N ILE A 61 -3.19 9.56 17.09
CA ILE A 61 -3.86 8.91 15.97
C ILE A 61 -4.48 7.62 16.48
N ASP A 62 -5.77 7.47 16.21
CA ASP A 62 -6.55 6.31 16.57
C ASP A 62 -6.96 5.55 15.30
N ILE A 63 -6.68 4.25 15.26
CA ILE A 63 -7.10 3.35 14.19
C ILE A 63 -7.91 2.22 14.78
N SER A 64 -9.12 2.00 14.26
CA SER A 64 -9.99 0.89 14.63
C SER A 64 -10.37 0.09 13.39
N VAL A 65 -10.45 -1.23 13.54
CA VAL A 65 -10.79 -2.18 12.50
C VAL A 65 -12.08 -2.90 12.92
N ASP A 66 -13.09 -2.92 12.04
CA ASP A 66 -14.43 -3.47 12.33
C ASP A 66 -15.10 -2.93 13.60
N GLY A 67 -14.74 -1.71 14.03
CA GLY A 67 -15.22 -1.12 15.28
C GLY A 67 -14.72 -1.83 16.54
N GLY A 68 -13.76 -2.74 16.40
CA GLY A 68 -13.13 -3.49 17.48
C GLY A 68 -12.05 -2.70 18.20
N GLN A 69 -10.97 -3.39 18.59
CA GLN A 69 -9.87 -2.78 19.33
C GLN A 69 -9.32 -1.55 18.60
N THR A 70 -9.23 -0.44 19.33
CA THR A 70 -8.63 0.79 18.83
C THR A 70 -7.16 0.81 19.20
N ILE A 71 -6.31 1.08 18.22
CA ILE A 71 -4.89 1.33 18.39
C ILE A 71 -4.68 2.82 18.44
N SER A 72 -4.14 3.28 19.57
CA SER A 72 -3.80 4.68 19.79
C SER A 72 -2.29 4.88 19.78
N VAL A 73 -1.85 5.89 19.02
CA VAL A 73 -0.45 6.32 18.92
C VAL A 73 -0.36 7.78 19.30
N ALA A 74 0.38 8.09 20.36
CA ALA A 74 0.72 9.46 20.72
C ALA A 74 1.70 10.04 19.69
N THR A 75 1.49 11.29 19.31
CA THR A 75 2.20 11.95 18.19
C THR A 75 3.24 12.97 18.62
N GLN A 76 3.18 13.47 19.86
CA GLN A 76 4.04 14.55 20.36
C GLN A 76 5.52 14.35 20.04
N GLY A 77 6.13 15.32 19.34
CA GLY A 77 7.56 15.33 19.04
C GLY A 77 8.01 14.22 18.09
N LYS A 78 7.07 13.57 17.38
CA LYS A 78 7.38 12.52 16.41
C LYS A 78 7.26 13.04 14.98
N THR A 79 8.11 12.52 14.11
CA THR A 79 7.97 12.67 12.66
C THR A 79 6.80 11.82 12.13
N THR A 80 6.31 12.13 10.92
CA THR A 80 5.33 11.28 10.20
C THR A 80 5.79 9.84 10.11
N GLU A 81 7.07 9.62 9.79
CA GLU A 81 7.70 8.29 9.74
C GLU A 81 7.63 7.55 11.08
N GLN A 82 8.04 8.20 12.17
CA GLN A 82 8.02 7.59 13.51
C GLN A 82 6.59 7.25 13.95
N ILE A 83 5.60 8.05 13.55
CA ILE A 83 4.20 7.79 13.83
C ILE A 83 3.72 6.57 13.04
N GLU A 84 4.01 6.48 11.76
CA GLU A 84 3.65 5.35 10.90
C GLU A 84 4.32 4.05 11.39
N GLN A 85 5.59 4.10 11.80
CA GLN A 85 6.28 2.99 12.44
C GLN A 85 5.59 2.55 13.74
N ALA A 86 5.18 3.50 14.58
CA ALA A 86 4.46 3.22 15.82
C ALA A 86 3.06 2.63 15.57
N ILE A 87 2.37 3.06 14.52
CA ILE A 87 1.08 2.47 14.11
C ILE A 87 1.29 1.02 13.68
N ALA A 88 2.23 0.78 12.76
CA ALA A 88 2.45 -0.55 12.21
C ALA A 88 2.93 -1.57 13.26
N SER A 89 3.77 -1.16 14.20
CA SER A 89 4.22 -2.05 15.29
C SER A 89 3.10 -2.51 16.23
N LYS A 90 1.98 -1.80 16.28
CA LYS A 90 0.81 -2.15 17.10
C LYS A 90 -0.25 -2.96 16.36
N LEU A 91 -0.17 -3.00 15.03
CA LEU A 91 -1.12 -3.71 14.18
C LEU A 91 -0.63 -5.14 13.91
N SER A 92 -1.37 -6.13 14.37
CA SER A 92 -1.07 -7.55 14.07
C SER A 92 -1.14 -7.89 12.58
N SER A 93 -1.91 -7.12 11.79
CA SER A 93 -2.07 -7.27 10.34
C SER A 93 -1.45 -6.13 9.52
N GLY A 94 -0.85 -5.14 10.18
CA GLY A 94 -0.21 -4.01 9.53
C GLY A 94 1.26 -4.35 9.26
N GLN A 95 1.71 -4.13 8.03
CA GLN A 95 3.13 -4.20 7.71
C GLN A 95 3.60 -2.79 7.38
N ILE A 96 4.74 -2.38 7.95
CA ILE A 96 5.48 -1.24 7.39
C ILE A 96 5.94 -1.68 6.03
N SER A 97 5.50 -0.96 5.00
CA SER A 97 6.07 -1.14 3.68
C SER A 97 7.13 -0.07 3.48
N THR A 98 8.32 -0.51 3.10
CA THR A 98 9.39 0.36 2.58
C THR A 98 9.18 0.70 1.10
N SER A 99 7.98 0.42 0.57
CA SER A 99 7.56 0.77 -0.79
C SER A 99 6.16 1.38 -0.76
N VAL A 100 5.92 2.39 -1.61
CA VAL A 100 4.57 2.97 -1.77
C VAL A 100 3.57 1.94 -2.31
N LEU A 101 2.32 1.97 -1.85
CA LEU A 101 1.26 1.09 -2.37
C LEU A 101 1.02 1.33 -3.87
N TYR A 102 1.07 2.60 -4.27
CA TYR A 102 1.21 3.06 -5.65
C TYR A 102 1.76 4.50 -5.63
N ASP A 103 2.55 4.82 -6.64
CA ASP A 103 3.02 6.18 -6.91
C ASP A 103 1.87 7.14 -7.16
N HIS A 104 2.15 8.43 -6.98
CA HIS A 104 1.23 9.54 -7.08
C HIS A 104 0.28 9.46 -8.27
N THR A 105 -0.90 10.05 -8.10
CA THR A 105 -1.90 10.21 -9.16
C THR A 105 -1.23 10.65 -10.45
N THR A 106 -1.56 9.97 -11.54
CA THR A 106 -0.94 10.08 -12.88
C THR A 106 -1.08 11.48 -13.49
N ASP A 107 -1.81 12.37 -12.82
CA ASP A 107 -2.31 13.64 -13.33
C ASP A 107 -1.66 14.87 -12.66
N GLY A 108 -0.66 14.70 -11.78
CA GLY A 108 0.07 15.81 -11.15
C GLY A 108 -0.67 16.57 -10.04
N ASP A 109 -1.82 16.05 -9.59
CA ASP A 109 -2.58 16.61 -8.47
C ASP A 109 -1.86 16.35 -7.13
N ALA A 110 -1.09 17.33 -6.66
CA ALA A 110 -0.33 17.27 -5.43
C ALA A 110 -1.22 17.12 -4.17
N ARG A 111 -2.52 17.40 -4.28
CA ARG A 111 -3.45 17.42 -3.12
C ARG A 111 -3.68 16.06 -2.50
N ASN A 112 -3.53 14.97 -3.26
CA ASN A 112 -3.71 13.59 -2.80
C ASN A 112 -2.38 12.83 -2.72
N SER A 113 -1.29 13.57 -2.52
CA SER A 113 0.06 13.04 -2.54
C SER A 113 0.86 13.49 -1.32
N LYS A 114 1.77 12.61 -0.92
CA LYS A 114 2.86 12.85 0.02
C LYS A 114 4.08 12.29 -0.69
N PRO A 115 5.17 13.05 -0.91
CA PRO A 115 6.43 12.48 -1.40
C PRO A 115 6.80 11.29 -0.54
N TYR A 116 7.25 10.19 -1.16
CA TYR A 116 7.63 9.03 -0.37
C TYR A 116 8.80 9.36 0.55
N ASP A 117 8.55 9.37 1.86
CA ASP A 117 9.50 9.74 2.91
C ASP A 117 10.09 8.51 3.61
N GLY A 118 9.92 7.32 3.02
CA GLY A 118 10.47 6.06 3.55
C GLY A 118 9.48 5.23 4.36
N SER A 119 8.25 5.70 4.55
CA SER A 119 7.26 5.00 5.36
C SER A 119 5.82 5.20 4.89
N SER A 120 5.05 4.13 5.06
CA SER A 120 3.59 4.08 4.91
C SER A 120 3.09 2.81 5.60
N VAL A 121 1.90 2.86 6.18
CA VAL A 121 1.31 1.67 6.85
C VAL A 121 0.47 0.93 5.84
N HIS A 122 0.87 -0.29 5.49
CA HIS A 122 0.17 -1.12 4.52
C HIS A 122 -0.65 -2.23 5.20
N PHE A 123 -1.85 -2.42 4.67
CA PHE A 123 -2.74 -3.52 5.00
C PHE A 123 -3.05 -4.28 3.71
N LEU A 124 -2.17 -5.22 3.35
CA LEU A 124 -2.25 -5.96 2.08
C LEU A 124 -3.28 -7.09 2.12
N ASN A 125 -3.61 -7.58 3.30
CA ASN A 125 -4.54 -8.70 3.50
C ASN A 125 -5.39 -8.48 4.75
N LEU A 126 -6.05 -7.32 4.84
CA LEU A 126 -6.85 -6.94 6.01
C LEU A 126 -8.15 -7.79 6.08
N PRO A 127 -8.32 -8.69 7.05
CA PRO A 127 -9.51 -9.55 7.15
C PRO A 127 -10.69 -8.83 7.81
N ALA A 128 -10.89 -7.56 7.47
CA ALA A 128 -11.92 -6.70 8.04
C ALA A 128 -12.78 -6.07 6.97
N LYS A 129 -14.00 -5.69 7.32
CA LYS A 129 -14.95 -5.02 6.41
C LYS A 129 -14.81 -3.52 6.45
N SER A 130 -14.36 -2.99 7.60
CA SER A 130 -14.19 -1.55 7.80
C SER A 130 -12.89 -1.19 8.51
N ILE A 131 -12.37 -0.01 8.16
CA ILE A 131 -11.25 0.63 8.83
C ILE A 131 -11.64 2.08 9.14
N THR A 132 -11.40 2.49 10.37
CA THR A 132 -11.61 3.85 10.84
C THR A 132 -10.29 4.45 11.25
N ILE A 133 -10.02 5.67 10.79
CA ILE A 133 -8.91 6.49 11.24
C ILE A 133 -9.45 7.78 11.83
N GLN A 134 -8.89 8.19 12.96
CA GLN A 134 -9.18 9.47 13.59
C GLN A 134 -7.85 10.14 13.93
N VAL A 135 -7.65 11.34 13.40
CA VAL A 135 -6.47 12.16 13.66
C VAL A 135 -6.86 13.22 14.69
N ASN A 136 -6.28 13.16 15.88
CA ASN A 136 -6.54 14.10 16.97
C ASN A 136 -5.36 15.05 17.22
N ASP A 137 -4.35 15.06 16.34
CA ASP A 137 -3.24 16.01 16.38
C ASP A 137 -3.48 17.11 15.33
N PRO A 138 -3.62 18.39 15.75
CA PRO A 138 -3.95 19.47 14.83
C PRO A 138 -2.90 19.77 13.77
N SER A 139 -1.66 19.30 13.99
CA SER A 139 -0.57 19.45 13.02
C SER A 139 -0.56 18.38 11.93
N LEU A 140 -1.42 17.37 12.01
CA LEU A 140 -1.40 16.19 11.16
C LEU A 140 -2.70 16.00 10.40
N GLY A 141 -2.59 15.29 9.27
CA GLY A 141 -3.69 14.67 8.55
C GLY A 141 -3.31 13.25 8.13
N ALA A 142 -4.22 12.60 7.40
CA ALA A 142 -4.03 11.27 6.86
C ALA A 142 -4.50 11.17 5.40
N LEU A 143 -3.75 10.40 4.60
CA LEU A 143 -4.14 9.94 3.28
C LEU A 143 -4.45 8.44 3.35
N MET A 144 -5.67 8.09 2.98
CA MET A 144 -6.16 6.71 2.91
C MET A 144 -6.14 6.27 1.46
N LYS A 145 -5.29 5.30 1.13
CA LYS A 145 -5.10 4.79 -0.23
C LYS A 145 -5.71 3.39 -0.37
N PHE A 146 -6.46 3.19 -1.44
CA PHE A 146 -7.11 1.92 -1.77
C PHE A 146 -6.72 1.50 -3.18
N LYS A 147 -6.23 0.27 -3.30
CA LYS A 147 -5.89 -0.34 -4.58
C LYS A 147 -6.77 -1.57 -4.78
N PHE A 148 -7.71 -1.45 -5.70
CA PHE A 148 -8.65 -2.49 -6.06
C PHE A 148 -8.05 -3.39 -7.16
N PRO A 149 -8.36 -4.70 -7.12
CA PRO A 149 -8.07 -5.56 -8.26
C PRO A 149 -8.81 -5.03 -9.50
N ASP A 150 -8.25 -5.30 -10.66
CA ASP A 150 -8.90 -4.97 -11.92
C ASP A 150 -9.81 -6.14 -12.30
N GLU A 151 -11.13 -6.01 -12.07
CA GLU A 151 -12.07 -7.07 -12.47
C GLU A 151 -12.19 -7.17 -14.00
N ASP A 152 -11.92 -6.07 -14.71
CA ASP A 152 -11.92 -5.97 -16.18
C ASP A 152 -10.51 -6.02 -16.79
N ALA A 153 -9.45 -6.28 -16.00
CA ALA A 153 -8.14 -6.49 -16.62
C ALA A 153 -8.27 -7.68 -17.58
N PRO A 154 -7.93 -7.53 -18.88
CA PRO A 154 -7.82 -8.69 -19.74
C PRO A 154 -6.89 -9.65 -19.01
N PHE A 155 -7.36 -10.88 -18.77
CA PHE A 155 -6.52 -11.95 -18.23
C PHE A 155 -5.22 -11.90 -19.01
N SER A 156 -4.17 -11.36 -18.40
CA SER A 156 -2.83 -11.49 -18.93
C SER A 156 -2.49 -12.94 -18.64
N LEU A 157 -2.99 -13.81 -19.51
CA LEU A 157 -2.37 -15.08 -19.83
C LEU A 157 -0.94 -14.70 -20.18
N VAL A 158 -0.08 -14.68 -19.17
CA VAL A 158 1.35 -14.89 -19.36
C VAL A 158 1.40 -16.10 -20.27
N LYS A 159 1.74 -15.82 -21.53
CA LYS A 159 1.32 -16.63 -22.67
C LYS A 159 1.70 -18.09 -22.42
N PRO A 160 0.78 -19.07 -22.59
CA PRO A 160 1.14 -20.50 -22.54
C PRO A 160 2.29 -20.85 -23.49
N ILE A 161 2.57 -19.99 -24.47
CA ILE A 161 3.69 -20.03 -25.41
C ILE A 161 5.06 -20.12 -24.72
N GLN A 162 5.27 -19.43 -23.58
CA GLN A 162 6.58 -19.44 -22.89
C GLN A 162 6.85 -20.80 -22.22
N PHE A 163 5.82 -21.43 -21.62
CA PHE A 163 5.96 -22.76 -21.02
C PHE A 163 6.02 -23.86 -22.08
N SER A 164 5.32 -23.73 -23.21
CA SER A 164 5.45 -24.70 -24.32
C SER A 164 6.82 -24.62 -25.01
N LEU A 165 7.44 -23.43 -25.09
CA LEU A 165 8.81 -23.29 -25.59
C LEU A 165 9.84 -23.90 -24.63
N LEU A 166 9.69 -23.68 -23.33
CA LEU A 166 10.54 -24.33 -22.32
C LEU A 166 10.35 -25.85 -22.30
N ALA A 167 9.10 -26.34 -22.34
CA ALA A 167 8.82 -27.77 -22.37
C ALA A 167 9.35 -28.43 -23.66
N GLY A 168 9.18 -27.77 -24.82
CA GLY A 168 9.75 -28.23 -26.09
C GLY A 168 11.28 -28.27 -26.08
N ALA A 169 11.94 -27.25 -25.51
CA ALA A 169 13.39 -27.22 -25.39
C ALA A 169 13.93 -28.33 -24.46
N VAL A 170 13.23 -28.63 -23.37
CA VAL A 170 13.58 -29.72 -22.45
C VAL A 170 13.42 -31.08 -23.12
N ILE A 171 12.33 -31.31 -23.87
CA ILE A 171 12.11 -32.56 -24.62
C ILE A 171 13.19 -32.75 -25.70
N ALA A 172 13.53 -31.68 -26.45
CA ALA A 172 14.57 -31.74 -27.47
C ALA A 172 15.97 -32.03 -26.88
N LEU A 173 16.30 -31.43 -25.73
CA LEU A 173 17.54 -31.71 -25.00
C LEU A 173 17.59 -33.16 -24.51
N LEU A 174 16.51 -33.67 -23.91
CA LEU A 174 16.44 -35.07 -23.49
C LEU A 174 16.58 -36.03 -24.66
N TRP A 175 15.98 -35.74 -25.81
CA TRP A 175 16.12 -36.57 -27.01
C TRP A 175 17.54 -36.51 -27.59
N PHE A 176 18.19 -35.36 -27.57
CA PHE A 176 19.58 -35.20 -28.01
C PHE A 176 20.57 -35.99 -27.13
N PHE A 177 20.41 -35.94 -25.81
CA PHE A 177 21.32 -36.61 -24.88
C PHE A 177 21.03 -38.09 -24.64
N PHE A 178 19.78 -38.55 -24.78
CA PHE A 178 19.40 -39.95 -24.50
C PHE A 178 18.91 -40.74 -25.72
N GLY A 179 18.61 -40.09 -26.85
CA GLY A 179 18.12 -40.74 -28.08
C GLY A 179 19.23 -41.22 -29.02
N PHE A 180 20.42 -40.62 -28.96
CA PHE A 180 21.59 -41.10 -29.69
C PHE A 180 22.43 -42.05 -28.81
N LYS A 181 21.96 -43.29 -28.65
CA LYS A 181 22.90 -44.39 -28.46
C LYS A 181 23.36 -44.84 -29.85
N PRO A 182 24.60 -44.61 -30.27
CA PRO A 182 25.11 -45.26 -31.47
C PRO A 182 25.00 -46.76 -31.26
N LYS A 183 24.48 -47.49 -32.26
CA LYS A 183 24.56 -48.94 -32.28
C LYS A 183 26.04 -49.29 -32.20
N GLU A 184 26.44 -50.06 -31.19
CA GLU A 184 27.69 -50.80 -31.27
C GLU A 184 27.58 -51.69 -32.52
N GLU A 185 28.47 -51.47 -33.48
CA GLU A 185 28.65 -52.38 -34.60
C GLU A 185 29.24 -53.66 -34.03
N GLU A 186 28.43 -54.72 -33.95
CA GLU A 186 28.93 -56.09 -33.97
C GLU A 186 29.45 -56.36 -35.38
N ASP A 187 30.77 -56.29 -35.56
CA ASP A 187 31.62 -57.35 -36.13
C ASP A 187 33.10 -56.90 -36.24
#